data_AF-A0A838HLX3-F1
#
_entry.id   AF-A0A838HLX3-F1
#
_cell.length_a   1.000
_cell.length_b   1.000
_cell.length_c   1.000
_cell.angle_alpha   90.00
_cell.angle_beta   90.00
_cell.angle_gamma   90.00
#
_symmetry.space_group_name_H-M   'P 1'
#
loop_
_entity.id
_entity.type
_entity.pdbx_description
1 polymer ?
#
loop_
_entity_poly.entity_id
_entity_poly.type
_entity_poly.pdbx_seq_one_letter_code
_entity_poly.pdbx_strand_id
1 'polypeptide(L)'
;MPNMWTRWLIACLSLAGCGAGSASEAEPARTMDSPGMVDSAFAPEEQFRRFTEGLEVPAELAGGSASREALVRRYVEALQSHDTSAIREMTLSRAEFAYLYYPGSPYTQPPMRQDPALVWFQIQQNSEKGIVRALRRYGGVQLGYHSHRCAPDPEVQNGARMWTDCVVVARLGEPETTASRLF
;
A
#
# COMPACT_ATOMS: atom_id res chain seq x y z
N MET A 1 -36.14 -23.57 12.70
CA MET A 1 -36.41 -22.82 13.94
C MET A 1 -36.40 -23.81 15.10
N PRO A 2 -35.42 -23.78 16.01
CA PRO A 2 -35.35 -24.72 17.12
C PRO A 2 -36.12 -24.22 18.36
N ASN A 3 -36.97 -25.08 18.92
CA ASN A 3 -37.53 -24.91 20.27
C ASN A 3 -36.47 -25.46 21.25
N MET A 4 -35.94 -24.69 22.20
CA MET A 4 -36.60 -24.25 23.44
C MET A 4 -37.10 -25.42 24.29
N TRP A 5 -36.36 -25.75 25.36
CA TRP A 5 -36.71 -26.31 26.68
C TRP A 5 -35.39 -26.82 27.33
N THR A 6 -34.89 -26.21 28.41
CA THR A 6 -35.04 -26.71 29.81
C THR A 6 -34.04 -27.84 30.14
N ARG A 7 -33.13 -27.76 31.14
CA ARG A 7 -32.74 -26.71 32.11
C ARG A 7 -31.57 -27.24 33.00
N TRP A 8 -30.81 -26.34 33.64
CA TRP A 8 -29.94 -26.52 34.85
C TRP A 8 -28.98 -27.73 34.98
N LEU A 9 -27.71 -27.41 35.26
CA LEU A 9 -27.09 -27.81 36.52
C LEU A 9 -26.08 -26.74 36.97
N ILE A 10 -26.33 -26.12 38.13
CA ILE A 10 -25.39 -25.25 38.85
C ILE A 10 -25.02 -25.96 40.15
N ALA A 11 -23.72 -26.01 40.47
CA ALA A 11 -23.17 -26.15 41.81
C ALA A 11 -21.82 -25.41 41.82
N CYS A 12 -21.76 -24.21 42.39
CA CYS A 12 -21.37 -23.92 43.79
C CYS A 12 -19.83 -23.95 43.99
N LEU A 13 -19.16 -22.81 44.22
CA LEU A 13 -18.89 -22.18 45.55
C LEU A 13 -17.91 -23.02 46.42
N SER A 14 -16.96 -22.51 47.22
CA SER A 14 -16.52 -21.16 47.67
C SER A 14 -14.95 -21.12 47.70
N LEU A 15 -14.16 -20.17 48.21
CA LEU A 15 -14.27 -18.94 49.04
C LEU A 15 -13.51 -17.79 48.30
N ALA A 16 -13.79 -16.49 48.46
CA ALA A 16 -13.92 -15.55 49.60
C ALA A 16 -12.59 -14.90 50.06
N GLY A 17 -12.54 -13.57 49.96
CA GLY A 17 -11.45 -12.70 50.44
C GLY A 17 -11.95 -11.25 50.48
N CYS A 18 -12.42 -10.80 51.64
CA CYS A 18 -12.96 -9.44 51.81
C CYS A 18 -11.83 -8.42 52.03
N GLY A 19 -11.86 -7.32 51.28
CA GLY A 19 -11.09 -6.10 51.54
C GLY A 19 -11.99 -4.90 51.25
N ALA A 20 -12.26 -4.06 52.26
CA ALA A 20 -13.31 -3.07 52.19
C ALA A 20 -12.80 -1.68 51.72
N GLY A 21 -13.57 -1.06 50.81
CA GLY A 21 -13.73 0.39 50.72
C GLY A 21 -12.69 1.18 49.92
N SER A 22 -13.15 1.82 48.84
CA SER A 22 -13.11 3.29 48.70
C SER A 22 -14.03 3.76 47.57
N ALA A 23 -14.37 5.04 47.57
CA ALA A 23 -15.42 5.65 46.76
C ALA A 23 -15.26 5.46 45.25
N SER A 24 -16.39 5.30 44.55
CA SER A 24 -16.46 5.51 43.09
C SER A 24 -16.53 7.01 42.83
N GLU A 25 -15.39 7.65 42.61
CA GLU A 25 -15.37 9.00 42.03
C GLU A 25 -15.98 8.98 40.62
N ALA A 26 -16.65 10.07 40.24
CA ALA A 26 -17.30 10.17 38.95
C ALA A 26 -16.24 10.23 37.83
N GLU A 27 -16.32 9.31 36.88
CA GLU A 27 -15.44 9.31 35.70
C GLU A 27 -15.67 10.63 34.93
N PRO A 28 -14.64 11.48 34.77
CA PRO A 28 -14.80 12.74 34.05
C PRO A 28 -15.10 12.43 32.58
N ALA A 29 -16.09 13.12 32.02
CA ALA A 29 -16.51 12.92 30.65
C ALA A 29 -15.30 13.02 29.71
N ARG A 30 -14.96 11.90 29.06
CA ARG A 30 -13.87 11.86 28.08
C ARG A 30 -14.24 12.81 26.94
N THR A 31 -13.59 13.96 26.89
CA THR A 31 -13.64 14.85 25.74
C THR A 31 -13.30 14.01 24.52
N MET A 32 -14.19 14.01 23.51
CA MET A 32 -13.91 13.34 22.25
C MET A 32 -12.73 14.07 21.60
N ASP A 33 -11.55 13.47 21.74
CA ASP A 33 -10.36 13.96 21.07
C ASP A 33 -10.57 13.92 19.55
N SER A 34 -10.03 14.91 18.86
CA SER A 34 -10.25 15.06 17.42
C SER A 34 -9.64 13.87 16.66
N PRO A 35 -10.22 13.44 15.52
CA PRO A 35 -9.80 12.22 14.86
C PRO A 35 -8.36 12.32 14.32
N GLY A 36 -7.42 11.78 15.09
CA GLY A 36 -6.14 11.26 14.61
C GLY A 36 -5.26 12.24 13.83
N MET A 37 -5.08 13.48 14.31
CA MET A 37 -3.94 14.26 13.85
C MET A 37 -2.66 13.60 14.38
N VAL A 38 -1.94 12.89 13.50
CA VAL A 38 -0.63 12.33 13.83
C VAL A 38 0.30 13.50 14.11
N ASP A 39 0.62 13.72 15.39
CA ASP A 39 1.42 14.85 15.82
C ASP A 39 2.84 14.72 15.25
N SER A 40 3.06 15.50 14.20
CA SER A 40 4.29 15.56 13.44
C SER A 40 5.33 16.30 14.27
N ALA A 41 6.12 15.54 15.03
CA ALA A 41 7.12 16.07 15.97
C ALA A 41 8.19 17.01 15.37
N PHE A 42 8.25 17.12 14.03
CA PHE A 42 9.08 18.06 13.28
C PHE A 42 8.26 18.80 12.23
N ALA A 43 8.66 20.03 11.90
CA ALA A 43 8.10 20.78 10.77
C ALA A 43 8.29 20.04 9.43
N PRO A 44 7.40 20.20 8.44
CA PRO A 44 7.43 19.45 7.18
C PRO A 44 8.78 19.52 6.43
N GLU A 45 9.45 20.67 6.48
CA GLU A 45 10.74 20.90 5.84
C GLU A 45 11.85 20.07 6.50
N GLU A 46 11.82 19.92 7.83
CA GLU A 46 12.77 19.10 8.58
C GLU A 46 12.49 17.60 8.41
N GLN A 47 11.21 17.20 8.30
CA GLN A 47 10.84 15.83 7.91
C GLN A 47 11.41 15.50 6.53
N PHE A 48 11.20 16.37 5.55
CA PHE A 48 11.70 16.18 4.20
C PHE A 48 13.23 16.16 4.15
N ARG A 49 13.92 17.05 4.88
CA ARG A 49 15.38 17.07 5.00
C ARG A 49 15.94 15.74 5.56
N ARG A 50 15.32 15.20 6.62
CA ARG A 50 15.70 13.88 7.19
C ARG A 50 15.40 12.75 6.22
N PHE A 51 14.24 12.78 5.57
CA PHE A 51 13.84 11.76 4.62
C PHE A 51 14.71 11.74 3.35
N THR A 52 15.30 12.87 2.97
CA THR A 52 16.25 13.00 1.85
C THR A 52 17.71 12.82 2.26
N GLU A 53 18.00 12.60 3.54
CA GLU A 53 19.37 12.45 4.02
C GLU A 53 20.08 11.24 3.36
N GLY A 54 21.26 11.50 2.79
CA GLY A 54 22.05 10.54 2.03
C GLY A 54 21.48 10.14 0.66
N LEU A 55 20.51 10.87 0.10
CA LEU A 55 19.99 10.63 -1.25
C LEU A 55 20.62 11.56 -2.28
N GLU A 56 20.92 11.00 -3.45
CA GLU A 56 21.19 11.78 -4.66
C GLU A 56 19.87 12.23 -5.29
N VAL A 57 19.90 13.37 -6.00
CA VAL A 57 18.71 13.91 -6.69
C VAL A 57 18.62 13.26 -8.08
N PRO A 58 17.62 12.42 -8.38
CA PRO A 58 17.44 11.83 -9.69
C PRO A 58 16.87 12.87 -10.67
N ALA A 59 17.35 12.85 -11.91
CA ALA A 59 16.79 13.68 -12.98
C ALA A 59 15.53 13.05 -13.63
N GLU A 60 15.43 11.73 -13.61
CA GLU A 60 14.37 10.95 -14.25
C GLU A 60 14.15 9.60 -13.54
N LEU A 61 13.17 8.83 -14.04
CA LEU A 61 12.87 7.49 -13.54
C LEU A 61 13.85 6.47 -14.13
N ALA A 62 14.81 6.00 -13.33
CA ALA A 62 15.81 5.00 -13.74
C ALA A 62 15.14 3.66 -14.12
N GLY A 63 14.04 3.31 -13.43
CA GLY A 63 13.22 2.13 -13.73
C GLY A 63 12.29 2.26 -14.94
N GLY A 64 12.29 3.42 -15.61
CA GLY A 64 11.30 3.81 -16.61
C GLY A 64 11.32 3.00 -17.91
N SER A 65 10.44 3.39 -18.84
CA SER A 65 10.40 2.87 -20.21
C SER A 65 9.78 3.91 -21.14
N ALA A 66 10.13 3.87 -22.43
CA ALA A 66 9.69 4.86 -23.42
C ALA A 66 8.16 4.94 -23.62
N SER A 67 7.40 3.94 -23.16
CA SER A 67 5.94 4.00 -23.09
C SER A 67 5.39 3.15 -21.94
N ARG A 68 4.15 3.43 -21.53
CA ARG A 68 3.42 2.61 -20.55
C ARG A 68 3.26 1.16 -21.04
N GLU A 69 3.09 0.94 -22.34
CA GLU A 69 3.04 -0.41 -22.90
C GLU A 69 4.39 -1.14 -22.74
N ALA A 70 5.51 -0.47 -23.03
CA ALA A 70 6.84 -1.06 -22.88
C ALA A 70 7.12 -1.47 -21.42
N LEU A 71 6.75 -0.62 -20.46
CA LEU A 71 6.88 -0.94 -19.03
C LEU A 71 6.03 -2.16 -18.64
N VAL A 72 4.78 -2.23 -19.10
CA VAL A 72 3.88 -3.36 -18.81
C VAL A 72 4.35 -4.65 -19.50
N ARG A 73 4.90 -4.59 -20.72
CA ARG A 73 5.52 -5.74 -21.40
C ARG A 73 6.69 -6.28 -20.59
N ARG A 74 7.65 -5.43 -20.22
CA ARG A 74 8.80 -5.77 -19.35
C ARG A 74 8.35 -6.39 -18.02
N TYR A 75 7.26 -5.88 -17.42
CA TYR A 75 6.67 -6.46 -16.21
C TYR A 75 6.10 -7.88 -16.41
N VAL A 76 5.37 -8.13 -17.50
CA VAL A 76 4.85 -9.48 -17.81
C VAL A 76 5.98 -10.45 -18.14
N GLU A 77 7.00 -9.99 -18.87
CA GLU A 77 8.21 -10.77 -19.18
C GLU A 77 8.99 -11.13 -17.91
N ALA A 78 9.17 -10.19 -16.98
CA ALA A 78 9.82 -10.44 -15.70
C ALA A 78 9.03 -11.38 -14.77
N LEU A 79 7.69 -11.37 -14.84
CA LEU A 79 6.88 -12.39 -14.17
C LEU A 79 7.10 -13.78 -14.80
N GLN A 80 7.07 -13.88 -16.13
CA GLN A 80 7.28 -15.13 -16.86
C GLN A 80 8.65 -15.76 -16.55
N SER A 81 9.72 -14.96 -16.54
CA SER A 81 11.07 -15.42 -16.20
C SER A 81 11.32 -15.59 -14.69
N HIS A 82 10.35 -15.18 -13.85
CA HIS A 82 10.49 -15.09 -12.39
C HIS A 82 11.64 -14.17 -11.94
N ASP A 83 11.97 -13.16 -12.75
CA ASP A 83 13.05 -12.20 -12.52
C ASP A 83 12.66 -11.13 -11.50
N THR A 84 12.93 -11.43 -10.23
CA THR A 84 12.68 -10.51 -9.11
C THR A 84 13.55 -9.25 -9.13
N SER A 85 14.70 -9.28 -9.82
CA SER A 85 15.58 -8.12 -10.04
C SER A 85 14.92 -7.12 -10.98
N ALA A 86 14.53 -7.57 -12.18
CA ALA A 86 13.85 -6.73 -13.16
C ALA A 86 12.56 -6.10 -12.60
N ILE A 87 11.77 -6.85 -11.82
CA ILE A 87 10.57 -6.27 -11.18
C ILE A 87 10.95 -5.15 -10.18
N ARG A 88 12.00 -5.34 -9.37
CA ARG A 88 12.47 -4.30 -8.43
C ARG A 88 13.01 -3.07 -9.15
N GLU A 89 13.75 -3.26 -10.23
CA GLU A 89 14.25 -2.15 -11.07
C GLU A 89 13.12 -1.29 -11.65
N MET A 90 11.93 -1.85 -11.91
CA MET A 90 10.77 -1.10 -12.38
C MET A 90 9.98 -0.38 -11.26
N THR A 91 10.34 -0.56 -9.99
CA THR A 91 9.69 0.15 -8.88
C THR A 91 10.35 1.49 -8.60
N LEU A 92 9.58 2.47 -8.11
CA LEU A 92 10.13 3.72 -7.59
C LEU A 92 11.09 3.42 -6.43
N SER A 93 12.29 4.01 -6.51
CA SER A 93 13.24 4.11 -5.40
C SER A 93 12.86 5.22 -4.41
N ARG A 94 13.52 5.23 -3.23
CA ARG A 94 13.30 6.27 -2.20
C ARG A 94 13.61 7.67 -2.74
N ALA A 95 14.63 7.79 -3.59
CA ALA A 95 15.05 9.05 -4.20
C ALA A 95 14.05 9.56 -5.25
N GLU A 96 13.60 8.69 -6.16
CA GLU A 96 12.59 9.06 -7.16
C GLU A 96 11.26 9.43 -6.49
N PHE A 97 10.86 8.70 -5.44
CA PHE A 97 9.72 9.10 -4.63
C PHE A 97 9.93 10.47 -3.98
N ALA A 98 11.09 10.71 -3.34
CA ALA A 98 11.36 11.96 -2.63
C ALA A 98 11.37 13.20 -3.53
N TYR A 99 11.93 13.09 -4.73
CA TYR A 99 12.19 14.25 -5.59
C TYR A 99 11.25 14.38 -6.80
N LEU A 100 10.76 13.26 -7.36
CA LEU A 100 9.94 13.26 -8.58
C LEU A 100 8.44 13.07 -8.32
N TYR A 101 8.05 12.48 -7.18
CA TYR A 101 6.66 12.20 -6.85
C TYR A 101 6.14 13.06 -5.68
N TYR A 102 6.74 12.90 -4.50
CA TYR A 102 6.21 13.44 -3.25
C TYR A 102 5.95 14.96 -3.27
N PRO A 103 6.85 15.83 -3.81
CA PRO A 103 6.64 17.28 -3.78
C PRO A 103 5.41 17.76 -4.56
N GLY A 104 4.97 16.99 -5.56
CA GLY A 104 3.74 17.27 -6.32
C GLY A 104 2.48 16.61 -5.78
N SER A 105 2.62 15.76 -4.75
CA SER A 105 1.54 14.91 -4.27
C SER A 105 0.60 15.62 -3.30
N PRO A 106 -0.67 15.19 -3.19
CA PRO A 106 -1.62 15.74 -2.22
C PRO A 106 -1.15 15.61 -0.76
N TYR A 107 -0.21 14.70 -0.47
CA TYR A 107 0.37 14.49 0.86
C TYR A 107 1.25 15.65 1.35
N THR A 108 1.56 16.63 0.51
CA THR A 108 2.24 17.86 0.95
C THR A 108 1.29 18.92 1.50
N GLN A 109 -0.02 18.82 1.21
CA GLN A 109 -1.00 19.88 1.47
C GLN A 109 -2.16 19.42 2.37
N PRO A 110 -2.78 20.33 3.15
CA PRO A 110 -4.04 20.03 3.84
C PRO A 110 -5.16 19.62 2.85
N PRO A 111 -6.09 18.75 3.24
CA PRO A 111 -6.19 18.08 4.54
C PRO A 111 -5.35 16.80 4.63
N MET A 112 -4.74 16.33 3.53
CA MET A 112 -4.06 15.04 3.43
C MET A 112 -2.56 15.09 3.80
N ARG A 113 -2.08 16.18 4.40
CA ARG A 113 -0.66 16.37 4.73
C ARG A 113 -0.15 15.20 5.59
N GLN A 114 0.88 14.51 5.13
CA GLN A 114 1.48 13.36 5.80
C GLN A 114 3.00 13.40 5.67
N ASP A 115 3.70 12.86 6.67
CA ASP A 115 5.16 12.73 6.66
C ASP A 115 5.63 11.88 5.45
N PRO A 116 6.68 12.31 4.71
CA PRO A 116 7.16 11.61 3.52
C PRO A 116 7.60 10.17 3.80
N ALA A 117 8.17 9.89 4.98
CA ALA A 117 8.57 8.54 5.37
C ALA A 117 7.36 7.64 5.60
N LEU A 118 6.26 8.18 6.15
CA LEU A 118 5.01 7.45 6.33
C LEU A 118 4.35 7.11 4.99
N VAL A 119 4.26 8.09 4.07
CA VAL A 119 3.70 7.88 2.72
C VAL A 119 4.56 6.87 1.94
N TRP A 120 5.88 7.02 1.97
CA TRP A 120 6.83 6.08 1.36
C TRP A 120 6.64 4.65 1.88
N PHE A 121 6.57 4.49 3.22
CA PHE A 121 6.35 3.20 3.84
C PHE A 121 5.04 2.54 3.39
N GLN A 122 3.94 3.29 3.33
CA GLN A 122 2.65 2.78 2.84
C GLN A 122 2.73 2.32 1.37
N ILE A 123 3.35 3.12 0.49
CA ILE A 123 3.51 2.81 -0.94
C ILE A 123 4.36 1.53 -1.10
N GLN A 124 5.49 1.44 -0.41
CA GLN A 124 6.38 0.27 -0.46
C GLN A 124 5.66 -0.98 0.05
N GLN A 125 5.04 -0.92 1.23
CA GLN A 125 4.33 -2.07 1.79
C GLN A 125 3.18 -2.57 0.92
N ASN A 126 2.47 -1.68 0.23
CA ASN A 126 1.41 -2.09 -0.70
C ASN A 126 1.98 -2.66 -2.01
N SER A 127 3.08 -2.09 -2.51
CA SER A 127 3.77 -2.58 -3.72
C SER A 127 4.38 -3.96 -3.51
N GLU A 128 5.11 -4.17 -2.41
CA GLU A 128 5.69 -5.48 -2.03
C GLU A 128 4.62 -6.56 -1.94
N LYS A 129 3.49 -6.29 -1.26
CA LYS A 129 2.34 -7.21 -1.19
C LYS A 129 1.75 -7.51 -2.57
N GLY A 130 1.74 -6.54 -3.48
CA GLY A 130 1.35 -6.74 -4.88
C GLY A 130 2.31 -7.69 -5.61
N ILE A 131 3.60 -7.35 -5.60
CA ILE A 131 4.69 -8.08 -6.26
C ILE A 131 4.78 -9.53 -5.78
N VAL A 132 4.76 -9.77 -4.47
CA VAL A 132 4.81 -11.12 -3.89
C VAL A 132 3.60 -11.97 -4.31
N ARG A 133 2.40 -11.38 -4.39
CA ARG A 133 1.20 -12.09 -4.88
C ARG A 133 1.28 -12.40 -6.37
N ALA A 134 1.77 -11.47 -7.18
CA ALA A 134 1.95 -11.67 -8.62
C ALA A 134 3.00 -12.75 -8.93
N LEU A 135 4.19 -12.66 -8.32
CA LEU A 135 5.25 -13.67 -8.44
C LEU A 135 4.79 -15.05 -7.98
N ARG A 136 4.11 -15.16 -6.84
CA ARG A 136 3.56 -16.46 -6.36
C ARG A 136 2.56 -17.09 -7.33
N ARG A 137 1.83 -16.28 -8.10
CA ARG A 137 0.74 -16.75 -8.97
C ARG A 137 1.17 -16.99 -10.42
N TYR A 138 2.12 -16.19 -10.91
CA TYR A 138 2.48 -16.12 -12.32
C TYR A 138 4.00 -16.28 -12.57
N GLY A 139 4.81 -16.35 -11.52
CA GLY A 139 6.25 -16.60 -11.58
C GLY A 139 6.57 -17.92 -12.28
N GLY A 140 7.35 -17.88 -13.37
CA GLY A 140 7.72 -19.08 -14.11
C GLY A 140 6.60 -19.67 -14.97
N VAL A 141 5.43 -19.04 -15.03
CA VAL A 141 4.31 -19.45 -15.90
C VAL A 141 4.55 -18.89 -17.30
N GLN A 142 4.25 -19.67 -18.35
CA GLN A 142 4.27 -19.17 -19.72
C GLN A 142 3.18 -18.10 -19.91
N LEU A 143 3.61 -16.84 -19.94
CA LEU A 143 2.77 -15.67 -20.18
C LEU A 143 3.06 -15.09 -21.57
N GLY A 144 2.18 -14.19 -22.02
CA GLY A 144 2.52 -13.23 -23.05
C GLY A 144 1.64 -11.99 -22.89
N TYR A 145 2.23 -10.79 -22.93
CA TYR A 145 1.46 -9.55 -22.88
C TYR A 145 0.41 -9.52 -24.00
N HIS A 146 -0.84 -9.20 -23.64
CA HIS A 146 -1.92 -9.03 -24.60
C HIS A 146 -2.38 -7.57 -24.69
N SER A 147 -2.77 -6.97 -23.55
CA SER A 147 -3.21 -5.58 -23.48
C SER A 147 -3.16 -5.05 -22.05
N HIS A 148 -3.30 -3.72 -21.90
CA HIS A 148 -3.57 -3.10 -20.61
C HIS A 148 -4.56 -1.94 -20.78
N ARG A 149 -5.30 -1.61 -19.72
CA ARG A 149 -6.18 -0.44 -19.65
C ARG A 149 -6.09 0.14 -18.24
N CYS A 150 -5.84 1.44 -18.13
CA CYS A 150 -5.92 2.18 -16.86
C CYS A 150 -7.15 3.09 -16.87
N ALA A 151 -7.38 3.82 -15.77
CA ALA A 151 -8.29 4.96 -15.78
C ALA A 151 -7.97 5.89 -16.98
N PRO A 152 -8.99 6.47 -17.66
CA PRO A 152 -8.77 7.24 -18.89
C PRO A 152 -8.00 8.54 -18.63
N ASP A 153 -8.29 9.18 -17.50
CA ASP A 153 -7.68 10.43 -17.06
C ASP A 153 -6.60 10.13 -16.01
N PRO A 154 -5.31 10.36 -16.31
CA PRO A 154 -4.25 10.23 -15.32
C PRO A 154 -4.33 11.39 -14.32
N GLU A 155 -4.03 11.11 -13.06
CA GLU A 155 -3.80 12.17 -12.07
C GLU A 155 -2.52 12.93 -12.45
N VAL A 156 -2.64 14.26 -12.61
CA VAL A 156 -1.49 15.12 -12.89
C VAL A 156 -1.01 15.76 -11.58
N GLN A 157 0.17 15.37 -11.14
CA GLN A 157 0.78 15.81 -9.87
C GLN A 157 2.12 16.49 -10.19
N ASN A 158 2.13 17.83 -10.15
CA ASN A 158 3.29 18.68 -10.50
C ASN A 158 4.04 18.28 -11.80
N GLY A 159 3.28 18.05 -12.89
CA GLY A 159 3.83 17.67 -14.20
C GLY A 159 4.05 16.17 -14.39
N ALA A 160 4.18 15.38 -13.32
CA ALA A 160 4.12 13.92 -13.40
C ALA A 160 2.68 13.46 -13.69
N ARG A 161 2.54 12.32 -14.38
CA ARG A 161 1.24 11.68 -14.68
C ARG A 161 1.17 10.31 -14.02
N MET A 162 0.31 10.17 -13.02
CA MET A 162 0.05 8.92 -12.33
C MET A 162 -1.17 8.23 -12.97
N TRP A 163 -0.96 6.99 -13.45
CA TRP A 163 -2.04 6.16 -13.99
C TRP A 163 -2.51 5.17 -12.92
N THR A 164 -3.79 5.22 -12.60
CA THR A 164 -4.45 4.39 -11.59
C THR A 164 -5.37 3.35 -12.25
N ASP A 165 -5.85 2.39 -11.45
CA ASP A 165 -6.78 1.33 -11.86
C ASP A 165 -6.38 0.59 -13.15
N CYS A 166 -5.07 0.45 -13.35
CA CYS A 166 -4.52 -0.34 -14.44
C CYS A 166 -4.91 -1.81 -14.30
N VAL A 167 -5.47 -2.36 -15.36
CA VAL A 167 -5.79 -3.77 -15.55
C VAL A 167 -4.88 -4.28 -16.66
N VAL A 168 -4.03 -5.26 -16.34
CA VAL A 168 -3.18 -5.92 -17.33
C VAL A 168 -3.76 -7.28 -17.68
N VAL A 169 -3.86 -7.54 -18.97
CA VAL A 169 -4.30 -8.80 -19.55
C VAL A 169 -3.09 -9.51 -20.16
N ALA A 170 -2.80 -10.70 -19.63
CA ALA A 170 -1.82 -11.63 -20.20
C ALA A 170 -2.52 -12.83 -20.83
N ARG A 171 -1.92 -13.38 -21.89
CA ARG A 171 -2.21 -14.73 -22.40
C ARG A 171 -1.53 -15.74 -21.48
N LEU A 172 -2.21 -16.84 -21.18
CA LEU A 172 -1.65 -18.00 -20.48
C LEU A 172 -1.49 -19.17 -21.47
N GLY A 173 -0.31 -19.80 -21.50
CA GLY A 173 -0.03 -20.98 -22.32
C GLY A 173 0.03 -20.74 -23.85
N GLU A 174 -0.01 -21.83 -24.61
CA GLU A 174 -0.14 -21.85 -26.07
C GLU A 174 -1.52 -22.42 -26.49
N PRO A 175 -1.88 -22.30 -27.78
CA PRO A 175 -2.53 -21.12 -28.36
C PRO A 175 -3.97 -20.88 -27.85
N GLU A 176 -4.52 -21.74 -26.97
CA GLU A 176 -5.86 -21.59 -26.38
C GLU A 176 -5.87 -20.45 -25.36
N THR A 177 -5.94 -19.23 -25.91
CA THR A 177 -5.63 -17.98 -25.22
C THR A 177 -6.66 -17.64 -24.15
N THR A 178 -6.40 -18.07 -22.91
CA THR A 178 -7.13 -17.55 -21.76
C THR A 178 -6.52 -16.21 -21.32
N ALA A 179 -7.27 -15.14 -21.56
CA ALA A 179 -6.96 -13.80 -21.08
C ALA A 179 -7.19 -13.70 -19.56
N SER A 180 -6.13 -13.44 -18.79
CA SER A 180 -6.22 -13.32 -17.33
C SER A 180 -5.84 -11.91 -16.83
N ARG A 181 -6.61 -11.40 -15.87
CA ARG A 181 -6.37 -10.14 -15.16
C ARG A 181 -5.29 -10.35 -14.09
N LEU A 182 -4.20 -9.59 -14.15
CA LEU A 182 -3.10 -9.70 -13.18
C LEU A 182 -3.38 -8.97 -11.86
N PHE A 183 -4.09 -7.85 -11.92
CA PHE A 183 -4.51 -6.97 -10.83
C PHE A 183 -5.69 -6.10 -11.29
#